data_AF-A0A6L8RXQ9-F1
#
_entry.id   AF-A0A6L8RXQ9-F1
#
_cell.length_a   1.000
_cell.length_b   1.000
_cell.length_c   1.000
_cell.angle_alpha   90.00
_cell.angle_beta   90.00
_cell.angle_gamma   90.00
#
_symmetry.space_group_name_H-M   'P 1'
#
loop_
_entity.id
_entity.type
_entity.pdbx_description
1 polymer ?
#
loop_
_entity_poly.entity_id
_entity_poly.type
_entity_poly.pdbx_seq_one_letter_code
_entity_poly.pdbx_strand_id
1 'polypeptide(L)'
;MKATDQIKHAAFEKTLDYLLEDPERNATKIMDMLDKVAPADLFPSQRTAFRNAIDQQSNWYQLITRLLELNPVMRNDFIKTFLVDGNLMAWPKQETMREKHRCNVPWAILMDPTSACNLHCTGCWAAEYGHQENLSYDELDSIIRQGTELGTYVYIYTGGEPLVRKRDLIALCEAHSDCSFLSFTNATLIDEEFCQDLLRVKNFIPAISVEGFEEATDGRRGEGTYQKVVRAMRLLKQHGLPFGVSCCYTSANADSIASEEFFDWMIGQGVLFAWIFTYMPVGVDAPVELMVQADQRERLYRFVREMRSKKPLFTLDFQNDGEFVGGCIAGGRRYLHINAAGDVEPCVFAHYANANIRETTLLDALKSPIFMQYYERQPFNDNLLRPCPILENQDVLADMVETAGAHSTDLQAKESARNLCAKCTRSIEEWEPVAERIWTDPADPLFDKRHDPGQGMAETDKNKFDRLNRQRKPLEDKAQTGEPAA
;
A
#
# COMPACT_ATOMS: atom_id res chain seq x y z
N MET A 1 -14.69 21.24 12.45
CA MET A 1 -14.30 21.65 11.07
C MET A 1 -14.53 23.14 10.90
N LYS A 2 -13.73 23.87 10.11
CA LYS A 2 -14.00 25.28 9.81
C LYS A 2 -15.20 25.36 8.85
N ALA A 3 -15.97 26.45 8.87
CA ALA A 3 -17.12 26.63 7.96
C ALA A 3 -16.72 26.52 6.47
N THR A 4 -15.49 26.93 6.13
CA THR A 4 -14.92 26.76 4.78
C THR A 4 -14.72 25.30 4.39
N ASP A 5 -14.39 24.44 5.34
CA ASP A 5 -14.13 23.01 5.08
C ASP A 5 -15.45 22.26 4.88
N GLN A 6 -16.50 22.64 5.62
CA GLN A 6 -17.85 22.11 5.41
C GLN A 6 -18.40 22.47 4.02
N ILE A 7 -18.18 23.71 3.56
CA ILE A 7 -18.59 24.13 2.22
C ILE A 7 -17.83 23.34 1.15
N LYS A 8 -16.51 23.15 1.32
CA LYS A 8 -15.68 22.36 0.39
C LYS A 8 -16.13 20.90 0.33
N HIS A 9 -16.33 20.28 1.49
CA HIS A 9 -16.78 18.91 1.62
C HIS A 9 -18.12 18.70 0.90
N ALA A 10 -19.13 19.52 1.22
CA ALA A 10 -20.44 19.45 0.54
C ALA A 10 -20.34 19.70 -0.98
N ALA A 11 -19.42 20.55 -1.43
CA ALA A 11 -19.18 20.76 -2.86
C ALA A 11 -18.57 19.52 -3.53
N PHE A 12 -17.62 18.83 -2.88
CA PHE A 12 -17.06 17.59 -3.39
C PHE A 12 -18.11 16.47 -3.43
N GLU A 13 -18.86 16.28 -2.35
CA GLU A 13 -19.93 15.27 -2.31
C GLU A 13 -20.96 15.52 -3.42
N LYS A 14 -21.42 16.75 -3.59
CA LYS A 14 -22.40 17.09 -4.64
C LYS A 14 -21.84 16.89 -6.05
N THR A 15 -20.56 17.17 -6.25
CA THR A 15 -19.88 16.93 -7.54
C THR A 15 -19.79 15.44 -7.82
N LEU A 16 -19.51 14.64 -6.78
CA LEU A 16 -19.43 13.20 -6.88
C LEU A 16 -20.81 12.56 -7.08
N ASP A 17 -21.85 13.05 -6.41
CA ASP A 17 -23.24 12.64 -6.67
C ASP A 17 -23.62 12.88 -8.12
N TYR A 18 -23.34 14.08 -8.63
CA TYR A 18 -23.55 14.39 -10.04
C TYR A 18 -22.77 13.45 -10.95
N LEU A 19 -21.50 13.16 -10.65
CA LEU A 19 -20.72 12.21 -11.42
C LEU A 19 -21.34 10.81 -11.40
N LEU A 20 -21.77 10.32 -10.24
CA LEU A 20 -22.27 8.94 -10.06
C LEU A 20 -23.68 8.70 -10.63
N GLU A 21 -24.45 9.75 -10.93
CA GLU A 21 -25.76 9.66 -11.61
C GLU A 21 -25.66 9.19 -13.07
N ASP A 22 -24.71 9.75 -13.83
CA ASP A 22 -24.46 9.41 -15.25
C ASP A 22 -22.97 9.63 -15.54
N PRO A 23 -22.09 8.68 -15.14
CA PRO A 23 -20.65 8.88 -15.13
C PRO A 23 -20.04 9.22 -16.48
N GLU A 24 -20.50 8.60 -17.57
CA GLU A 24 -19.98 8.87 -18.91
C GLU A 24 -20.26 10.31 -19.33
N ARG A 25 -21.52 10.73 -19.20
CA ARG A 25 -21.96 12.05 -19.61
C ARG A 25 -21.45 13.13 -18.67
N ASN A 26 -21.47 12.86 -17.37
CA ASN A 26 -21.18 13.86 -16.35
C ASN A 26 -19.68 14.01 -16.13
N ALA A 27 -18.86 12.96 -16.31
CA ALA A 27 -17.39 13.13 -16.31
C ALA A 27 -16.94 14.10 -17.41
N THR A 28 -17.45 13.94 -18.64
CA THR A 28 -17.12 14.84 -19.76
C THR A 28 -17.50 16.29 -19.43
N LYS A 29 -18.71 16.52 -18.89
CA LYS A 29 -19.16 17.86 -18.50
C LYS A 29 -18.35 18.46 -17.35
N ILE A 30 -17.99 17.66 -16.34
CA ILE A 30 -17.14 18.10 -15.23
C ILE A 30 -15.79 18.55 -15.77
N MET A 31 -15.19 17.77 -16.67
CA MET A 31 -13.93 18.11 -17.31
C MET A 31 -14.03 19.38 -18.16
N ASP A 32 -15.08 19.51 -18.98
CA ASP A 32 -15.32 20.72 -19.79
C ASP A 32 -15.57 21.97 -18.95
N MET A 33 -16.20 21.80 -17.79
CA MET A 33 -16.38 22.89 -16.82
C MET A 33 -15.04 23.27 -16.18
N LEU A 34 -14.25 22.28 -15.73
CA LEU A 34 -12.92 22.49 -15.18
C LEU A 34 -12.01 23.21 -16.17
N ASP A 35 -12.06 22.90 -17.46
CA ASP A 35 -11.31 23.61 -18.51
C ASP A 35 -11.67 25.11 -18.61
N LYS A 36 -12.91 25.48 -18.28
CA LYS A 36 -13.36 26.88 -18.35
C LYS A 36 -13.01 27.69 -17.10
N VAL A 37 -12.89 27.02 -15.94
CA VAL A 37 -12.81 27.70 -14.63
C VAL A 37 -11.48 27.49 -13.91
N ALA A 38 -10.75 26.41 -14.23
CA ALA A 38 -9.48 26.09 -13.62
C ALA A 38 -8.31 26.51 -14.52
N PRO A 39 -7.17 26.94 -13.94
CA PRO A 39 -5.94 27.18 -14.68
C PRO A 39 -5.54 25.95 -15.53
N ALA A 40 -4.99 26.18 -16.73
CA ALA A 40 -4.62 25.12 -17.66
C ALA A 40 -3.49 24.21 -17.12
N ASP A 41 -2.67 24.74 -16.21
CA ASP A 41 -1.57 24.08 -15.50
C ASP A 41 -2.01 23.33 -14.24
N LEU A 42 -3.29 23.37 -13.88
CA LEU A 42 -3.82 22.58 -12.77
C LEU A 42 -3.96 21.10 -13.19
N PHE A 43 -3.10 20.24 -12.66
CA PHE A 43 -3.08 18.77 -12.86
C PHE A 43 -3.13 18.30 -14.33
N PRO A 44 -2.24 18.80 -15.22
CA PRO A 44 -2.35 18.58 -16.67
C PRO A 44 -2.23 17.10 -17.06
N SER A 45 -1.38 16.33 -16.36
CA SER A 45 -1.19 14.90 -16.64
C SER A 45 -2.40 14.06 -16.21
N GLN A 46 -2.97 14.34 -15.04
CA GLN A 46 -4.17 13.64 -14.55
C GLN A 46 -5.36 13.95 -15.44
N ARG A 47 -5.56 15.23 -15.83
CA ARG A 47 -6.67 15.64 -16.71
C ARG A 47 -6.59 14.99 -18.08
N THR A 48 -5.39 14.92 -18.65
CA THR A 48 -5.14 14.23 -19.93
C THR A 48 -5.40 12.74 -19.80
N ALA A 49 -4.92 12.09 -18.74
CA ALA A 49 -5.15 10.67 -18.49
C ALA A 49 -6.65 10.34 -18.36
N PHE A 50 -7.40 11.15 -17.63
CA PHE A 50 -8.86 10.98 -17.48
C PHE A 50 -9.61 11.17 -18.80
N ARG A 51 -9.28 12.21 -19.59
CA ARG A 51 -9.89 12.40 -20.91
C ARG A 51 -9.57 11.25 -21.86
N ASN A 52 -8.29 10.90 -21.98
CA ASN A 52 -7.87 9.76 -22.80
C ASN A 52 -8.57 8.47 -22.38
N ALA A 53 -8.77 8.28 -21.07
CA ALA A 53 -9.46 7.09 -20.59
C ALA A 53 -10.89 7.02 -21.13
N ILE A 54 -11.65 8.11 -21.01
CA ILE A 54 -13.05 8.23 -21.46
C ILE A 54 -13.13 8.17 -22.99
N ASP A 55 -12.35 8.99 -23.69
CA ASP A 55 -12.43 9.16 -25.15
C ASP A 55 -12.00 7.90 -25.90
N GLN A 56 -11.00 7.18 -25.39
CA GLN A 56 -10.46 5.98 -26.04
C GLN A 56 -11.11 4.69 -25.53
N GLN A 57 -12.06 4.76 -24.59
CA GLN A 57 -12.60 3.61 -23.87
C GLN A 57 -11.51 2.65 -23.38
N SER A 58 -10.43 3.24 -22.85
CA SER A 58 -9.23 2.51 -22.42
C SER A 58 -9.53 1.45 -21.34
N ASN A 59 -8.52 0.67 -20.98
CA ASN A 59 -8.60 -0.24 -19.84
C ASN A 59 -9.00 0.47 -18.53
N TRP A 60 -8.65 1.75 -18.35
CA TRP A 60 -9.07 2.55 -17.21
C TRP A 60 -10.56 2.89 -17.24
N TYR A 61 -11.12 3.16 -18.42
CA TYR A 61 -12.55 3.36 -18.57
C TYR A 61 -13.31 2.06 -18.29
N GLN A 62 -12.83 0.92 -18.77
CA GLN A 62 -13.40 -0.39 -18.43
C GLN A 62 -13.37 -0.66 -16.92
N LEU A 63 -12.28 -0.31 -16.22
CA LEU A 63 -12.22 -0.41 -14.76
C LEU A 63 -13.26 0.51 -14.08
N ILE A 64 -13.41 1.75 -14.57
CA ILE A 64 -14.45 2.67 -14.09
C ILE A 64 -15.84 2.07 -14.31
N THR A 65 -16.14 1.53 -15.49
CA THR A 65 -17.42 0.87 -15.77
C THR A 65 -17.69 -0.28 -14.79
N ARG A 66 -16.69 -1.12 -14.50
CA ARG A 66 -16.81 -2.20 -13.52
C ARG A 66 -17.09 -1.69 -12.11
N LEU A 67 -16.50 -0.57 -11.70
CA LEU A 67 -16.82 0.09 -10.43
C LEU A 67 -18.28 0.57 -10.39
N LEU A 68 -18.84 0.98 -11.53
CA LEU A 68 -20.22 1.45 -11.62
C LEU A 68 -21.25 0.31 -11.59
N GLU A 69 -20.85 -0.91 -11.96
CA GLU A 69 -21.68 -2.13 -11.88
C GLU A 69 -21.84 -2.66 -10.45
N LEU A 70 -21.08 -2.15 -9.48
CA LEU A 70 -21.21 -2.50 -8.07
C LEU A 70 -22.56 -2.09 -7.50
N ASN A 71 -22.90 -2.66 -6.33
CA ASN A 71 -24.08 -2.27 -5.58
C ASN A 71 -24.07 -0.75 -5.34
N PRO A 72 -25.09 0.01 -5.78
CA PRO A 72 -25.03 1.47 -5.81
C PRO A 72 -24.95 2.08 -4.41
N VAL A 73 -25.53 1.43 -3.39
CA VAL A 73 -25.48 1.90 -2.00
C VAL A 73 -24.06 1.77 -1.46
N MET A 74 -23.43 0.60 -1.64
CA MET A 74 -22.04 0.36 -1.27
C MET A 74 -21.11 1.31 -2.03
N ARG A 75 -21.23 1.33 -3.35
CA ARG A 75 -20.37 2.09 -4.27
C ARG A 75 -20.36 3.58 -3.94
N ASN A 76 -21.54 4.20 -3.82
CA ASN A 76 -21.61 5.65 -3.66
C ASN A 76 -21.00 6.11 -2.33
N ASP A 77 -21.36 5.44 -1.23
CA ASP A 77 -20.86 5.80 0.09
C ASP A 77 -19.37 5.48 0.20
N PHE A 78 -18.92 4.32 -0.28
CA PHE A 78 -17.49 3.97 -0.30
C PHE A 78 -16.66 4.98 -1.09
N ILE A 79 -17.09 5.35 -2.31
CA ILE A 79 -16.33 6.30 -3.13
C ILE A 79 -16.27 7.67 -2.45
N LYS A 80 -17.34 8.12 -1.78
CA LYS A 80 -17.34 9.36 -1.00
C LYS A 80 -16.36 9.28 0.17
N THR A 81 -16.50 8.28 1.04
CA THR A 81 -15.62 8.10 2.20
C THR A 81 -14.16 7.97 1.78
N PHE A 82 -13.86 7.19 0.74
CA PHE A 82 -12.49 6.99 0.29
C PHE A 82 -11.92 8.22 -0.43
N LEU A 83 -12.59 8.75 -1.45
CA LEU A 83 -12.04 9.85 -2.27
C LEU A 83 -12.12 11.21 -1.57
N VAL A 84 -13.24 11.51 -0.91
CA VAL A 84 -13.46 12.82 -0.28
C VAL A 84 -12.79 12.86 1.07
N ASP A 85 -13.19 11.99 1.99
CA ASP A 85 -12.71 12.04 3.37
C ASP A 85 -11.29 11.49 3.49
N GLY A 86 -11.05 10.31 2.92
CA GLY A 86 -9.77 9.60 2.94
C GLY A 86 -8.62 10.25 2.17
N ASN A 87 -8.93 11.17 1.23
CA ASN A 87 -7.92 11.75 0.35
C ASN A 87 -8.05 13.28 0.23
N LEU A 88 -9.09 13.80 -0.43
CA LEU A 88 -9.18 15.24 -0.76
C LEU A 88 -9.19 16.15 0.47
N MET A 89 -9.90 15.73 1.53
CA MET A 89 -9.97 16.46 2.79
C MET A 89 -8.84 16.09 3.75
N ALA A 90 -8.41 14.83 3.76
CA ALA A 90 -7.31 14.34 4.60
C ALA A 90 -5.95 14.96 4.24
N TRP A 91 -5.61 15.03 2.95
CA TRP A 91 -4.24 15.35 2.52
C TRP A 91 -3.75 16.73 2.99
N PRO A 92 -4.51 17.84 2.86
CA PRO A 92 -4.07 19.14 3.35
C PRO A 92 -3.84 19.17 4.87
N LYS A 93 -4.66 18.40 5.62
CA LYS A 93 -4.51 18.26 7.07
C LYS A 93 -3.23 17.50 7.40
N GLN A 94 -2.95 16.40 6.72
CA GLN A 94 -1.71 15.64 6.88
C GLN A 94 -0.48 16.51 6.58
N GLU A 95 -0.45 17.23 5.45
CA GLU A 95 0.66 18.12 5.11
C GLU A 95 0.89 19.18 6.20
N THR A 96 -0.20 19.77 6.70
CA THR A 96 -0.13 20.73 7.82
C THR A 96 0.45 20.09 9.08
N MET A 97 0.03 18.86 9.42
CA MET A 97 0.54 18.15 10.59
C MET A 97 2.00 17.73 10.43
N ARG A 98 2.43 17.28 9.23
CA ARG A 98 3.84 16.98 8.90
C ARG A 98 4.73 18.20 9.15
N GLU A 99 4.35 19.36 8.61
CA GLU A 99 5.12 20.60 8.81
C GLU A 99 5.11 21.06 10.27
N LYS A 100 3.92 21.08 10.90
CA LYS A 100 3.75 21.57 12.28
C LYS A 100 4.55 20.74 13.27
N HIS A 101 4.48 19.42 13.15
CA HIS A 101 5.07 18.51 14.12
C HIS A 101 6.49 18.06 13.76
N ARG A 102 6.95 18.36 12.53
CA ARG A 102 8.27 18.02 12.00
C ARG A 102 8.59 16.53 12.08
N CYS A 103 7.58 15.73 11.79
CA CYS A 103 7.67 14.27 11.69
C CYS A 103 6.82 13.82 10.51
N ASN A 104 6.96 12.56 10.14
CA ASN A 104 6.04 11.97 9.18
C ASN A 104 4.63 11.85 9.80
N VAL A 105 3.61 11.89 8.94
CA VAL A 105 2.21 11.58 9.28
C VAL A 105 1.69 10.70 8.14
N PRO A 106 1.22 9.48 8.42
CA PRO A 106 0.89 8.53 7.37
C PRO A 106 -0.42 8.85 6.67
N TRP A 107 -0.59 8.32 5.47
CA TRP A 107 -1.87 8.25 4.78
C TRP A 107 -2.72 7.10 5.32
N ALA A 108 -2.10 5.95 5.60
CA ALA A 108 -2.75 4.78 6.16
C ALA A 108 -2.04 4.24 7.40
N ILE A 109 -2.79 3.67 8.34
CA ILE A 109 -2.23 2.94 9.48
C ILE A 109 -2.58 1.47 9.32
N LEU A 110 -1.56 0.60 9.30
CA LEU A 110 -1.75 -0.85 9.34
C LEU A 110 -1.84 -1.26 10.81
N MET A 111 -2.81 -2.09 11.15
CA MET A 111 -3.01 -2.59 12.51
C MET A 111 -3.27 -4.09 12.47
N ASP A 112 -2.63 -4.80 13.37
CA ASP A 112 -2.87 -6.21 13.62
C ASP A 112 -3.88 -6.34 14.78
N PRO A 113 -5.17 -6.59 14.54
CA PRO A 113 -6.15 -6.68 15.62
C PRO A 113 -5.87 -7.88 16.54
N THR A 114 -5.23 -8.92 16.00
CA THR A 114 -4.92 -10.18 16.69
C THR A 114 -3.71 -10.83 16.07
N SER A 115 -2.99 -11.65 16.83
CA SER A 115 -2.00 -12.57 16.25
C SER A 115 -2.61 -13.88 15.75
N ALA A 116 -3.88 -14.17 16.08
CA ALA A 116 -4.52 -15.44 15.76
C ALA A 116 -4.84 -15.58 14.27
N CYS A 117 -4.38 -16.67 13.65
CA CYS A 117 -4.72 -17.06 12.28
C CYS A 117 -5.27 -18.49 12.25
N ASN A 118 -6.19 -18.76 11.33
CA ASN A 118 -6.75 -20.09 11.10
C ASN A 118 -6.03 -20.87 9.98
N LEU A 119 -4.88 -20.38 9.50
CA LEU A 119 -3.97 -21.03 8.56
C LEU A 119 -2.52 -20.96 9.07
N HIS A 120 -1.64 -21.80 8.53
CA HIS A 120 -0.21 -21.84 8.82
C HIS A 120 0.60 -21.81 7.51
N CYS A 121 0.58 -20.66 6.83
CA CYS A 121 1.16 -20.52 5.50
C CYS A 121 2.70 -20.59 5.55
N THR A 122 3.32 -21.24 4.58
CA THR A 122 4.79 -21.27 4.47
C THR A 122 5.36 -19.88 4.22
N GLY A 123 6.39 -19.51 5.00
CA GLY A 123 7.04 -18.19 4.92
C GLY A 123 6.08 -17.06 5.29
N CYS A 124 5.26 -17.24 6.33
CA CYS A 124 4.37 -16.21 6.82
C CYS A 124 5.04 -15.42 7.94
N TRP A 125 5.21 -14.12 7.76
CA TRP A 125 5.70 -13.26 8.84
C TRP A 125 4.62 -13.04 9.92
N ALA A 126 3.32 -13.17 9.59
CA ALA A 126 2.21 -12.76 10.46
C ALA A 126 1.50 -13.90 11.23
N ALA A 127 1.56 -15.15 10.75
CA ALA A 127 0.76 -16.26 11.29
C ALA A 127 1.55 -17.15 12.27
N GLU A 128 2.85 -16.93 12.41
CA GLU A 128 3.70 -17.69 13.34
C GLU A 128 3.61 -17.17 14.79
N TYR A 129 2.85 -16.09 15.01
CA TYR A 129 2.69 -15.38 16.28
C TYR A 129 1.74 -16.04 17.32
N GLY A 130 1.27 -17.27 17.09
CA GLY A 130 0.36 -17.96 18.02
C GLY A 130 -1.04 -17.32 18.13
N HIS A 131 -1.65 -17.33 19.32
CA HIS A 131 -3.02 -16.80 19.57
C HIS A 131 -3.11 -15.82 20.75
N GLN A 132 -1.97 -15.35 21.24
CA GLN A 132 -1.89 -14.76 22.59
C GLN A 132 -2.07 -13.24 22.61
N GLU A 133 -1.69 -12.55 21.53
CA GLU A 133 -1.65 -11.09 21.50
C GLU A 133 -2.83 -10.51 20.72
N ASN A 134 -3.41 -9.45 21.29
CA ASN A 134 -4.62 -8.81 20.79
C ASN A 134 -4.63 -7.33 21.21
N LEU A 135 -5.00 -6.46 20.28
CA LEU A 135 -5.42 -5.10 20.60
C LEU A 135 -6.89 -5.11 21.00
N SER A 136 -7.25 -4.60 22.18
CA SER A 136 -8.65 -4.44 22.57
C SER A 136 -9.40 -3.53 21.59
N TYR A 137 -10.74 -3.61 21.59
CA TYR A 137 -11.58 -2.71 20.81
C TYR A 137 -11.26 -1.23 21.12
N ASP A 138 -11.11 -0.90 22.41
CA ASP A 138 -10.82 0.47 22.86
C ASP A 138 -9.45 0.96 22.38
N GLU A 139 -8.45 0.09 22.30
CA GLU A 139 -7.14 0.43 21.74
C GLU A 139 -7.25 0.73 20.24
N LEU A 140 -7.95 -0.11 19.48
CA LEU A 140 -8.18 0.09 18.05
C LEU A 140 -8.97 1.39 17.78
N ASP A 141 -10.03 1.63 18.54
CA ASP A 141 -10.81 2.88 18.49
C ASP A 141 -9.95 4.11 18.81
N SER A 142 -9.14 4.02 19.86
CA SER A 142 -8.22 5.10 20.26
C SER A 142 -7.17 5.40 19.18
N ILE A 143 -6.63 4.38 18.51
CA ILE A 143 -5.71 4.55 17.38
C ILE A 143 -6.40 5.31 16.25
N ILE A 144 -7.63 4.91 15.88
CA ILE A 144 -8.39 5.54 14.80
C ILE A 144 -8.69 7.01 15.13
N ARG A 145 -9.13 7.29 16.36
CA ARG A 145 -9.39 8.68 16.80
C ARG A 145 -8.12 9.54 16.77
N GLN A 146 -6.99 9.02 17.24
CA GLN A 146 -5.71 9.75 17.18
C GLN A 146 -5.23 9.93 15.73
N GLY A 147 -5.42 8.93 14.87
CA GLY A 147 -5.09 9.01 13.45
C GLY A 147 -5.92 10.08 12.74
N THR A 148 -7.23 10.09 12.93
CA THR A 148 -8.12 11.11 12.34
C THR A 148 -7.79 12.51 12.85
N GLU A 149 -7.41 12.68 14.12
CA GLU A 149 -6.90 13.94 14.66
C GLU A 149 -5.67 14.47 13.90
N LEU A 150 -4.78 13.57 13.45
CA LEU A 150 -3.60 13.88 12.63
C LEU A 150 -3.88 13.97 11.12
N GLY A 151 -5.05 13.49 10.68
CA GLY A 151 -5.47 13.50 9.28
C GLY A 151 -5.34 12.16 8.56
N THR A 152 -5.16 11.05 9.28
CA THR A 152 -5.21 9.69 8.74
C THR A 152 -6.64 9.15 8.80
N TYR A 153 -7.15 8.68 7.67
CA TYR A 153 -8.53 8.19 7.52
C TYR A 153 -8.60 6.82 6.85
N VAL A 154 -7.46 6.22 6.53
CA VAL A 154 -7.37 4.88 5.93
C VAL A 154 -6.72 3.94 6.93
N TYR A 155 -7.40 2.84 7.23
CA TYR A 155 -6.93 1.84 8.17
C TYR A 155 -6.92 0.47 7.51
N ILE A 156 -5.81 -0.25 7.66
CA ILE A 156 -5.59 -1.51 6.98
C ILE A 156 -5.38 -2.59 8.04
N TYR A 157 -6.28 -3.56 8.11
CA TYR A 157 -6.16 -4.68 9.01
C TYR A 157 -5.28 -5.78 8.40
N THR A 158 -4.26 -6.16 9.14
CA THR A 158 -3.28 -7.23 8.90
C THR A 158 -3.25 -8.16 10.13
N GLY A 159 -2.23 -9.01 10.28
CA GLY A 159 -1.93 -9.65 11.56
C GLY A 159 -2.87 -10.78 11.96
N GLY A 160 -2.30 -11.96 12.17
CA GLY A 160 -3.09 -13.18 12.14
C GLY A 160 -4.04 -13.18 10.93
N GLU A 161 -5.28 -13.65 11.15
CA GLU A 161 -6.42 -13.43 10.25
C GLU A 161 -7.37 -12.39 10.88
N PRO A 162 -7.47 -11.17 10.33
CA PRO A 162 -8.33 -10.11 10.89
C PRO A 162 -9.78 -10.53 11.08
N LEU A 163 -10.33 -11.33 10.15
CA LEU A 163 -11.74 -11.72 10.19
C LEU A 163 -12.09 -12.69 11.32
N VAL A 164 -11.10 -13.21 12.07
CA VAL A 164 -11.34 -13.85 13.38
C VAL A 164 -12.01 -12.86 14.34
N ARG A 165 -11.75 -11.57 14.20
CA ARG A 165 -12.34 -10.48 14.98
C ARG A 165 -13.38 -9.67 14.20
N LYS A 166 -14.04 -10.28 13.21
CA LYS A 166 -15.01 -9.58 12.32
C LYS A 166 -16.02 -8.68 13.06
N ARG A 167 -16.52 -9.10 14.23
CA ARG A 167 -17.49 -8.30 15.01
C ARG A 167 -16.91 -6.97 15.49
N ASP A 168 -15.70 -6.96 16.00
CA ASP A 168 -15.03 -5.74 16.46
C ASP A 168 -14.73 -4.83 15.28
N LEU A 169 -14.22 -5.39 14.18
CA LEU A 169 -13.89 -4.60 12.97
C LEU A 169 -15.12 -3.94 12.37
N ILE A 170 -16.24 -4.66 12.32
CA ILE A 170 -17.51 -4.12 11.84
C ILE A 170 -18.07 -3.04 12.79
N ALA A 171 -17.94 -3.19 14.10
CA ALA A 171 -18.32 -2.14 15.05
C ALA A 171 -17.45 -0.88 14.92
N LEU A 172 -16.14 -1.03 14.66
CA LEU A 172 -15.26 0.11 14.36
C LEU A 172 -15.66 0.83 13.06
N CYS A 173 -16.06 0.07 12.05
CA CYS A 173 -16.57 0.65 10.79
C CYS A 173 -17.82 1.52 11.02
N GLU A 174 -18.71 1.11 11.93
CA GLU A 174 -19.88 1.90 12.32
C GLU A 174 -19.50 3.14 13.14
N ALA A 175 -18.56 3.01 14.07
CA ALA A 175 -18.10 4.11 14.92
C ALA A 175 -17.36 5.20 14.13
N HIS A 176 -16.68 4.82 13.04
CA HIS A 176 -15.81 5.69 12.22
C HIS A 176 -16.22 5.66 10.75
N SER A 177 -17.48 6.01 10.47
CA SER A 177 -18.05 6.02 9.11
C SER A 177 -17.37 6.97 8.11
N ASP A 178 -16.57 7.93 8.60
CA ASP A 178 -15.73 8.85 7.82
C ASP A 178 -14.35 8.28 7.49
N CYS A 179 -14.05 7.06 7.97
CA CYS A 179 -12.82 6.35 7.69
C CYS A 179 -13.06 5.19 6.72
N SER A 180 -12.05 4.90 5.90
CA SER A 180 -12.03 3.73 5.01
C SER A 180 -11.18 2.61 5.61
N PHE A 181 -11.73 1.42 5.60
CA PHE A 181 -11.10 0.21 6.13
C PHE A 181 -10.80 -0.76 5.01
N LEU A 182 -9.62 -1.36 5.04
CA LEU A 182 -9.23 -2.47 4.17
C LEU A 182 -8.74 -3.62 5.04
N SER A 183 -8.96 -4.87 4.64
CA SER A 183 -8.38 -6.02 5.34
C SER A 183 -7.70 -6.95 4.38
N PHE A 184 -6.42 -7.23 4.62
CA PHE A 184 -5.76 -8.38 4.05
C PHE A 184 -6.26 -9.63 4.76
N THR A 185 -6.92 -10.52 4.02
CA THR A 185 -7.57 -11.71 4.56
C THR A 185 -7.24 -12.94 3.72
N ASN A 186 -7.18 -14.11 4.36
CA ASN A 186 -7.13 -15.41 3.70
C ASN A 186 -8.49 -15.84 3.12
N ALA A 187 -9.54 -15.02 3.30
CA ALA A 187 -10.89 -15.15 2.76
C ALA A 187 -11.70 -16.37 3.25
N THR A 188 -11.13 -17.24 4.07
CA THR A 188 -11.80 -18.46 4.54
C THR A 188 -13.00 -18.17 5.45
N LEU A 189 -13.06 -16.98 6.06
CA LEU A 189 -14.13 -16.51 6.94
C LEU A 189 -15.12 -15.55 6.24
N ILE A 190 -15.02 -15.39 4.92
CA ILE A 190 -15.99 -14.63 4.13
C ILE A 190 -17.21 -15.53 3.85
N ASP A 191 -18.32 -15.15 4.47
CA ASP A 191 -19.62 -15.80 4.38
C ASP A 191 -20.72 -14.79 4.01
N GLU A 192 -21.95 -15.28 3.90
CA GLU A 192 -23.11 -14.47 3.52
C GLU A 192 -23.39 -13.38 4.57
N GLU A 193 -23.29 -13.70 5.86
CA GLU A 193 -23.48 -12.74 6.96
C GLU A 193 -22.49 -11.59 6.84
N PHE A 194 -21.21 -11.89 6.62
CA PHE A 194 -20.19 -10.87 6.44
C PHE A 194 -20.44 -10.01 5.19
N CYS A 195 -20.95 -10.57 4.09
CA CYS A 195 -21.34 -9.76 2.92
C CYS A 195 -22.45 -8.76 3.27
N GLN A 196 -23.42 -9.16 4.09
CA GLN A 196 -24.47 -8.25 4.58
C GLN A 196 -23.90 -7.17 5.51
N ASP A 197 -22.91 -7.51 6.35
CA ASP A 197 -22.21 -6.54 7.18
C ASP A 197 -21.48 -5.48 6.33
N LEU A 198 -20.82 -5.89 5.24
CA LEU A 198 -20.15 -4.97 4.32
C LEU A 198 -21.14 -4.00 3.66
N LEU A 199 -22.31 -4.49 3.22
CA LEU A 199 -23.38 -3.64 2.67
C LEU A 199 -23.95 -2.66 3.70
N ARG A 200 -23.93 -3.03 4.98
CA ARG A 200 -24.39 -2.18 6.08
C ARG A 200 -23.40 -1.06 6.38
N VAL A 201 -22.11 -1.37 6.55
CA VAL A 201 -21.09 -0.39 6.97
C VAL A 201 -20.53 0.43 5.81
N LYS A 202 -20.45 -0.15 4.61
CA LYS A 202 -20.09 0.49 3.33
C LYS A 202 -18.69 1.08 3.20
N ASN A 203 -17.89 1.02 4.24
CA ASN A 203 -16.53 1.57 4.29
C ASN A 203 -15.47 0.48 4.53
N PHE A 204 -15.78 -0.80 4.35
CA PHE A 204 -14.84 -1.90 4.55
C PHE A 204 -14.62 -2.75 3.29
N ILE A 205 -13.36 -2.90 2.88
CA ILE A 205 -12.96 -3.58 1.63
C ILE A 205 -12.03 -4.76 1.91
N PRO A 206 -12.42 -5.99 1.51
CA PRO A 206 -11.51 -7.13 1.55
C PRO A 206 -10.44 -7.06 0.44
N ALA A 207 -9.19 -7.36 0.80
CA ALA A 207 -8.10 -7.68 -0.11
C ALA A 207 -7.71 -9.15 0.09
N ILE A 208 -8.14 -10.00 -0.85
CA ILE A 208 -8.05 -11.46 -0.73
C ILE A 208 -6.66 -11.94 -1.08
N SER A 209 -6.04 -12.71 -0.18
CA SER A 209 -4.71 -13.24 -0.41
C SER A 209 -4.74 -14.45 -1.37
N VAL A 210 -3.99 -14.38 -2.47
CA VAL A 210 -3.92 -15.43 -3.51
C VAL A 210 -2.57 -15.42 -4.22
N GLU A 211 -1.93 -16.57 -4.38
CA GLU A 211 -0.54 -16.71 -4.86
C GLU A 211 -0.45 -17.15 -6.33
N GLY A 212 -1.57 -17.22 -7.02
CA GLY A 212 -1.68 -17.79 -8.36
C GLY A 212 -2.89 -18.71 -8.45
N PHE A 213 -2.83 -19.67 -9.38
CA PHE A 213 -3.83 -20.73 -9.46
C PHE A 213 -3.71 -21.73 -8.28
N GLU A 214 -4.48 -22.81 -8.33
CA GLU A 214 -4.67 -23.75 -7.23
C GLU A 214 -3.35 -24.31 -6.69
N GLU A 215 -2.47 -24.81 -7.54
CA GLU A 215 -1.18 -25.38 -7.12
C GLU A 215 -0.32 -24.37 -6.35
N ALA A 216 -0.22 -23.12 -6.82
CA ALA A 216 0.59 -22.09 -6.18
C ALA A 216 -0.03 -21.61 -4.85
N THR A 217 -1.35 -21.40 -4.85
CA THR A 217 -2.09 -20.97 -3.64
C THR A 217 -2.08 -22.05 -2.56
N ASP A 218 -2.46 -23.28 -2.90
CA ASP A 218 -2.52 -24.37 -1.94
C ASP A 218 -1.13 -24.82 -1.49
N GLY A 219 -0.14 -24.79 -2.38
CA GLY A 219 1.25 -25.13 -2.06
C GLY A 219 1.85 -24.25 -0.96
N ARG A 220 1.41 -23.00 -0.84
CA ARG A 220 1.83 -22.10 0.23
C ARG A 220 0.87 -22.07 1.42
N ARG A 221 -0.43 -22.06 1.17
CA ARG A 221 -1.46 -21.76 2.19
C ARG A 221 -2.14 -22.99 2.78
N GLY A 222 -1.92 -24.16 2.20
CA GLY A 222 -2.53 -25.42 2.58
C GLY A 222 -3.68 -25.82 1.65
N GLU A 223 -3.87 -27.14 1.51
CA GLU A 223 -4.81 -27.76 0.58
C GLU A 223 -6.25 -27.25 0.75
N GLY A 224 -6.91 -26.95 -0.37
CA GLY A 224 -8.28 -26.48 -0.45
C GLY A 224 -8.46 -24.98 -0.14
N THR A 225 -7.38 -24.23 0.04
CA THR A 225 -7.45 -22.78 0.31
C THR A 225 -7.90 -22.02 -0.94
N TYR A 226 -7.39 -22.39 -2.12
CA TYR A 226 -7.79 -21.81 -3.39
C TYR A 226 -9.30 -21.88 -3.63
N GLN A 227 -9.93 -23.02 -3.35
CA GLN A 227 -11.37 -23.19 -3.52
C GLN A 227 -12.18 -22.29 -2.56
N LYS A 228 -11.67 -22.07 -1.33
CA LYS A 228 -12.27 -21.12 -0.37
C LYS A 228 -12.15 -19.69 -0.86
N VAL A 229 -10.98 -19.31 -1.40
CA VAL A 229 -10.74 -18.00 -2.05
C VAL A 229 -11.72 -17.77 -3.20
N VAL A 230 -11.84 -18.72 -4.13
CA VAL A 230 -12.79 -18.64 -5.26
C VAL A 230 -14.24 -18.50 -4.78
N ARG A 231 -14.63 -19.25 -3.75
CA ARG A 231 -15.96 -19.13 -3.13
C ARG A 231 -16.19 -17.71 -2.57
N ALA A 232 -15.23 -17.16 -1.85
CA ALA A 232 -15.33 -15.82 -1.27
C ALA A 232 -15.44 -14.73 -2.34
N MET A 233 -14.59 -14.76 -3.37
CA MET A 233 -14.64 -13.82 -4.50
C MET A 233 -16.00 -13.86 -5.20
N ARG A 234 -16.54 -15.06 -5.42
CA ARG A 234 -17.87 -15.24 -6.00
C ARG A 234 -18.99 -14.64 -5.14
N LEU A 235 -18.95 -14.83 -3.82
CA LEU A 235 -19.93 -14.23 -2.91
C LEU A 235 -19.89 -12.69 -2.99
N LEU A 236 -18.70 -12.10 -2.86
CA LEU A 236 -18.52 -10.65 -2.93
C LEU A 236 -19.02 -10.09 -4.28
N LYS A 237 -18.67 -10.76 -5.39
CA LYS A 237 -19.15 -10.39 -6.73
C LYS A 237 -20.67 -10.47 -6.85
N GLN A 238 -21.30 -11.52 -6.33
CA GLN A 238 -22.76 -11.70 -6.37
C GLN A 238 -23.52 -10.58 -5.64
N HIS A 239 -22.94 -10.05 -4.56
CA HIS A 239 -23.50 -8.93 -3.81
C HIS A 239 -23.13 -7.55 -4.36
N GLY A 240 -22.33 -7.49 -5.43
CA GLY A 240 -21.82 -6.24 -5.99
C GLY A 240 -20.91 -5.49 -5.01
N LEU A 241 -20.16 -6.21 -4.18
CA LEU A 241 -19.22 -5.64 -3.21
C LEU A 241 -17.85 -5.42 -3.86
N PRO A 242 -17.19 -4.26 -3.64
CA PRO A 242 -15.83 -4.04 -4.09
C PRO A 242 -14.84 -4.88 -3.28
N PHE A 243 -13.90 -5.50 -3.97
CA PHE A 243 -12.77 -6.19 -3.36
C PHE A 243 -11.56 -6.19 -4.28
N GLY A 244 -10.39 -6.41 -3.68
CA GLY A 244 -9.15 -6.60 -4.38
C GLY A 244 -8.48 -7.90 -3.99
N VAL A 245 -7.23 -8.07 -4.43
CA VAL A 245 -6.37 -9.16 -4.03
C VAL A 245 -5.04 -8.68 -3.49
N SER A 246 -4.38 -9.56 -2.74
CA SER A 246 -3.00 -9.42 -2.31
C SER A 246 -2.22 -10.64 -2.79
N CYS A 247 -1.28 -10.42 -3.69
CA CYS A 247 -0.47 -11.46 -4.30
C CYS A 247 0.97 -11.34 -3.78
N CYS A 248 1.38 -12.26 -2.93
CA CYS A 248 2.77 -12.35 -2.52
C CYS A 248 3.53 -13.29 -3.46
N TYR A 249 4.45 -12.75 -4.23
CA TYR A 249 5.30 -13.50 -5.13
C TYR A 249 6.61 -13.93 -4.46
N THR A 250 7.04 -15.14 -4.76
CA THR A 250 8.24 -15.85 -4.30
C THR A 250 8.98 -16.37 -5.52
N SER A 251 10.19 -16.90 -5.32
CA SER A 251 10.91 -17.60 -6.40
C SER A 251 10.12 -18.76 -7.02
N ALA A 252 9.20 -19.38 -6.27
CA ALA A 252 8.42 -20.53 -6.71
C ALA A 252 7.17 -20.18 -7.53
N ASN A 253 6.56 -18.99 -7.35
CA ASN A 253 5.33 -18.61 -8.02
C ASN A 253 5.42 -17.31 -8.85
N ALA A 254 6.59 -16.66 -8.93
CA ALA A 254 6.77 -15.40 -9.67
C ALA A 254 6.21 -15.47 -11.10
N ASP A 255 6.41 -16.60 -11.78
CA ASP A 255 5.90 -16.84 -13.13
C ASP A 255 4.36 -16.96 -13.19
N SER A 256 3.74 -17.54 -12.16
CA SER A 256 2.28 -17.60 -12.05
C SER A 256 1.68 -16.22 -11.82
N ILE A 257 2.35 -15.36 -11.05
CA ILE A 257 1.92 -13.98 -10.84
C ILE A 257 2.16 -13.13 -12.08
N ALA A 258 3.29 -13.33 -12.77
CA ALA A 258 3.64 -12.70 -14.05
C ALA A 258 2.97 -13.38 -15.26
N SER A 259 1.66 -13.67 -15.13
CA SER A 259 0.84 -14.33 -16.14
C SER A 259 -0.35 -13.45 -16.52
N GLU A 260 -0.51 -13.20 -17.83
CA GLU A 260 -1.67 -12.49 -18.36
C GLU A 260 -2.97 -13.26 -18.09
N GLU A 261 -2.91 -14.59 -18.16
CA GLU A 261 -4.05 -15.47 -17.83
C GLU A 261 -4.50 -15.29 -16.38
N PHE A 262 -3.54 -15.15 -15.45
CA PHE A 262 -3.87 -14.91 -14.04
C PHE A 262 -4.52 -13.53 -13.85
N PHE A 263 -4.05 -12.50 -14.56
CA PHE A 263 -4.68 -11.18 -14.56
C PHE A 263 -6.11 -11.22 -15.12
N ASP A 264 -6.33 -11.92 -16.22
CA ASP A 264 -7.65 -12.09 -16.81
C ASP A 264 -8.58 -12.89 -15.90
N TRP A 265 -8.06 -13.92 -15.23
CA TRP A 265 -8.81 -14.65 -14.20
C TRP A 265 -9.23 -13.73 -13.05
N MET A 266 -8.31 -12.92 -12.49
CA MET A 266 -8.63 -11.97 -11.41
C MET A 266 -9.75 -11.01 -11.83
N ILE A 267 -9.63 -10.42 -13.02
CA ILE A 267 -10.65 -9.53 -13.59
C ILE A 267 -11.99 -10.27 -13.73
N GLY A 268 -11.97 -11.49 -14.27
CA GLY A 268 -13.15 -12.34 -14.39
C GLY A 268 -13.82 -12.67 -13.06
N GLN A 269 -13.04 -12.86 -11.99
CA GLN A 269 -13.56 -13.07 -10.63
C GLN A 269 -14.18 -11.82 -10.02
N GLY A 270 -14.01 -10.64 -10.61
CA GLY A 270 -14.55 -9.38 -10.09
C GLY A 270 -13.53 -8.49 -9.36
N VAL A 271 -12.26 -8.87 -9.36
CA VAL A 271 -11.18 -8.12 -8.67
C VAL A 271 -11.00 -6.74 -9.32
N LEU A 272 -10.97 -5.69 -8.49
CA LEU A 272 -10.85 -4.30 -8.94
C LEU A 272 -9.42 -3.75 -8.80
N PHE A 273 -8.70 -4.24 -7.79
CA PHE A 273 -7.30 -3.87 -7.55
C PHE A 273 -6.49 -5.07 -7.06
N ALA A 274 -5.18 -5.04 -7.29
CA ALA A 274 -4.26 -6.08 -6.85
C ALA A 274 -3.00 -5.45 -6.22
N TRP A 275 -2.74 -5.80 -4.96
CA TRP A 275 -1.47 -5.54 -4.32
C TRP A 275 -0.49 -6.64 -4.68
N ILE A 276 0.67 -6.28 -5.20
CA ILE A 276 1.74 -7.19 -5.58
C ILE A 276 2.90 -6.98 -4.60
N PHE A 277 3.17 -7.99 -3.79
CA PHE A 277 4.19 -7.96 -2.74
C PHE A 277 5.29 -8.97 -3.05
N THR A 278 6.55 -8.57 -2.92
CA THR A 278 7.65 -9.53 -2.88
C THR A 278 7.65 -10.26 -1.53
N TYR A 279 8.05 -11.52 -1.53
CA TYR A 279 8.41 -12.22 -0.31
C TYR A 279 9.55 -11.50 0.42
N MET A 280 9.41 -11.40 1.74
CA MET A 280 10.38 -10.81 2.65
C MET A 280 10.81 -11.90 3.66
N PRO A 281 12.12 -12.13 3.87
CA PRO A 281 12.63 -13.22 4.70
C PRO A 281 12.62 -12.84 6.20
N VAL A 282 11.47 -12.39 6.69
CA VAL A 282 11.28 -11.89 8.07
C VAL A 282 11.04 -13.05 9.04
N GLY A 283 11.73 -13.05 10.17
CA GLY A 283 11.63 -14.08 11.21
C GLY A 283 12.80 -15.06 11.13
N VAL A 284 13.26 -15.58 12.27
CA VAL A 284 14.50 -16.37 12.38
C VAL A 284 14.56 -17.52 11.38
N ASP A 285 13.47 -18.27 11.24
CA ASP A 285 13.38 -19.48 10.40
C ASP A 285 12.83 -19.21 8.99
N ALA A 286 12.82 -17.95 8.55
CA ALA A 286 12.30 -17.57 7.24
C ALA A 286 13.05 -18.26 6.09
N PRO A 287 12.35 -18.96 5.16
CA PRO A 287 12.96 -19.65 4.03
C PRO A 287 13.51 -18.67 2.97
N VAL A 288 14.82 -18.42 3.03
CA VAL A 288 15.54 -17.52 2.11
C VAL A 288 15.51 -17.99 0.65
N GLU A 289 15.28 -19.27 0.40
CA GLU A 289 15.11 -19.85 -0.93
C GLU A 289 13.84 -19.36 -1.64
N LEU A 290 12.84 -18.87 -0.90
CA LEU A 290 11.64 -18.26 -1.45
C LEU A 290 11.85 -16.81 -1.93
N MET A 291 12.99 -16.20 -1.63
CA MET A 291 13.35 -14.89 -2.18
C MET A 291 13.56 -14.99 -3.68
N VAL A 292 12.93 -14.09 -4.43
CA VAL A 292 13.06 -14.04 -5.90
C VAL A 292 14.49 -13.75 -6.34
N GLN A 293 14.83 -14.28 -7.51
CA GLN A 293 16.04 -13.89 -8.23
C GLN A 293 15.82 -12.54 -8.97
N ALA A 294 16.90 -11.84 -9.30
CA ALA A 294 16.83 -10.53 -9.93
C ALA A 294 16.13 -10.54 -11.31
N ASP A 295 16.27 -11.61 -12.09
CA ASP A 295 15.61 -11.80 -13.38
C ASP A 295 14.09 -11.97 -13.23
N GLN A 296 13.64 -12.73 -12.23
CA GLN A 296 12.23 -12.88 -11.88
C GLN A 296 11.63 -11.54 -11.45
N ARG A 297 12.36 -10.76 -10.64
CA ARG A 297 11.94 -9.41 -10.23
C ARG A 297 11.86 -8.46 -11.42
N GLU A 298 12.84 -8.46 -12.33
CA GLU A 298 12.79 -7.65 -13.54
C GLU A 298 11.62 -8.03 -14.43
N ARG A 299 11.36 -9.33 -14.62
CA ARG A 299 10.21 -9.82 -15.38
C ARG A 299 8.91 -9.28 -14.79
N LEU A 300 8.72 -9.37 -13.48
CA LEU A 300 7.55 -8.82 -12.78
C LEU A 300 7.46 -7.29 -12.94
N TYR A 301 8.57 -6.56 -12.79
CA TYR A 301 8.63 -5.11 -12.99
C TYR A 301 8.11 -4.72 -14.38
N ARG A 302 8.58 -5.38 -15.44
CA ARG A 302 8.17 -5.10 -16.83
C ARG A 302 6.72 -5.51 -17.05
N PHE A 303 6.37 -6.71 -16.61
CA PHE A 303 5.04 -7.30 -16.79
C PHE A 303 3.95 -6.46 -16.13
N VAL A 304 4.10 -6.06 -14.86
CA VAL A 304 3.08 -5.27 -14.15
C VAL A 304 2.84 -3.93 -14.84
N ARG A 305 3.90 -3.27 -15.32
CA ARG A 305 3.79 -2.01 -16.07
C ARG A 305 3.10 -2.19 -17.41
N GLU A 306 3.43 -3.26 -18.12
CA GLU A 306 2.74 -3.62 -19.36
C GLU A 306 1.25 -3.87 -19.10
N MET A 307 0.90 -4.64 -18.07
CA MET A 307 -0.48 -4.95 -17.73
C MET A 307 -1.28 -3.70 -17.34
N ARG A 308 -0.67 -2.71 -16.66
CA ARG A 308 -1.33 -1.42 -16.37
C ARG A 308 -1.74 -0.65 -17.62
N SER A 309 -1.12 -0.90 -18.76
CA SER A 309 -1.48 -0.29 -20.05
C SER A 309 -2.57 -1.06 -20.81
N LYS A 310 -2.86 -2.31 -20.41
CA LYS A 310 -3.71 -3.25 -21.16
C LYS A 310 -4.95 -3.70 -20.42
N LYS A 311 -4.87 -3.85 -19.10
CA LYS A 311 -5.85 -4.59 -18.29
C LYS A 311 -6.65 -3.64 -17.39
N PRO A 312 -7.98 -3.83 -17.26
CA PRO A 312 -8.84 -3.05 -16.38
C PRO A 312 -8.70 -3.49 -14.92
N LEU A 313 -7.49 -3.40 -14.38
CA LEU A 313 -7.13 -3.81 -13.02
C LEU A 313 -6.14 -2.80 -12.44
N PHE A 314 -6.47 -2.22 -11.29
CA PHE A 314 -5.57 -1.30 -10.62
C PHE A 314 -4.51 -2.07 -9.81
N THR A 315 -3.28 -2.11 -10.29
CA THR A 315 -2.20 -2.81 -9.58
C THR A 315 -1.36 -1.84 -8.77
N LEU A 316 -0.98 -2.25 -7.56
CA LEU A 316 0.02 -1.58 -6.72
C LEU A 316 1.20 -2.54 -6.52
N ASP A 317 2.39 -2.20 -7.00
CA ASP A 317 3.59 -3.01 -6.82
C ASP A 317 4.43 -2.42 -5.69
N PHE A 318 4.35 -3.06 -4.53
CA PHE A 318 4.92 -2.51 -3.30
C PHE A 318 6.44 -2.32 -3.38
N GLN A 319 7.15 -3.16 -4.14
CA GLN A 319 8.60 -3.12 -4.20
C GLN A 319 9.13 -2.33 -5.41
N ASN A 320 8.42 -2.36 -6.54
CA ASN A 320 8.91 -1.81 -7.80
C ASN A 320 8.34 -0.43 -8.16
N ASP A 321 7.38 0.09 -7.39
CA ASP A 321 6.78 1.42 -7.62
C ASP A 321 7.51 2.56 -6.90
N GLY A 322 8.67 2.31 -6.28
CA GLY A 322 9.45 3.31 -5.55
C GLY A 322 9.66 4.62 -6.33
N GLU A 323 9.87 4.54 -7.64
CA GLU A 323 10.06 5.71 -8.50
C GLU A 323 8.78 6.55 -8.72
N PHE A 324 7.59 6.00 -8.49
CA PHE A 324 6.33 6.76 -8.55
C PHE A 324 6.00 7.47 -7.24
N VAL A 325 6.53 6.97 -6.12
CA VAL A 325 6.21 7.43 -4.76
C VAL A 325 7.40 8.05 -4.02
N GLY A 326 8.54 8.24 -4.70
CA GLY A 326 9.72 8.89 -4.15
C GLY A 326 10.52 8.03 -3.17
N GLY A 327 10.55 6.71 -3.38
CA GLY A 327 11.28 5.72 -2.58
C GLY A 327 10.41 5.00 -1.55
N CYS A 328 11.01 4.56 -0.44
CA CYS A 328 10.28 3.88 0.64
C CYS A 328 9.13 4.74 1.19
N ILE A 329 8.00 4.10 1.50
CA ILE A 329 6.80 4.76 2.05
C ILE A 329 6.54 4.43 3.53
N ALA A 330 7.41 3.62 4.15
CA ALA A 330 7.38 3.24 5.56
C ALA A 330 7.82 4.39 6.50
N GLY A 331 7.83 4.14 7.80
CA GLY A 331 8.26 5.09 8.83
C GLY A 331 7.31 6.26 9.00
N GLY A 332 6.02 6.01 8.77
CA GLY A 332 4.97 7.01 8.81
C GLY A 332 4.89 7.89 7.54
N ARG A 333 5.80 7.75 6.57
CA ARG A 333 5.83 8.64 5.38
C ARG A 333 4.53 8.55 4.59
N ARG A 334 4.05 7.33 4.32
CA ARG A 334 2.68 7.06 3.86
C ARG A 334 1.98 5.99 4.70
N TYR A 335 2.73 5.13 5.39
CA TYR A 335 2.13 4.21 6.35
C TYR A 335 3.05 3.92 7.54
N LEU A 336 2.45 3.35 8.57
CA LEU A 336 3.11 2.68 9.69
C LEU A 336 2.36 1.40 10.04
N HIS A 337 2.95 0.56 10.88
CA HIS A 337 2.36 -0.68 11.37
C HIS A 337 2.22 -0.66 12.90
N ILE A 338 1.13 -1.20 13.42
CA ILE A 338 0.94 -1.44 14.86
C ILE A 338 0.61 -2.93 15.02
N ASN A 339 1.50 -3.69 15.64
CA ASN A 339 1.34 -5.13 15.79
C ASN A 339 0.31 -5.47 16.91
N ALA A 340 -0.01 -6.76 17.06
CA ALA A 340 -1.02 -7.21 18.03
C ALA A 340 -0.63 -7.01 19.50
N ALA A 341 0.66 -6.83 19.79
CA ALA A 341 1.19 -6.49 21.11
C ALA A 341 1.19 -4.97 21.40
N GLY A 342 0.82 -4.15 20.40
CA GLY A 342 0.77 -2.70 20.49
C GLY A 342 2.06 -1.99 20.10
N ASP A 343 3.09 -2.70 19.65
CA ASP A 343 4.32 -2.05 19.22
C ASP A 343 4.10 -1.27 17.92
N VAL A 344 4.60 -0.04 17.88
CA VAL A 344 4.48 0.85 16.73
C VAL A 344 5.74 0.71 15.89
N GLU A 345 5.59 0.06 14.74
CA GLU A 345 6.67 -0.33 13.84
C GLU A 345 6.67 0.55 12.57
N PRO A 346 7.85 0.93 12.05
CA PRO A 346 7.95 1.71 10.82
C PRO A 346 7.33 1.02 9.60
N CYS A 347 7.43 -0.31 9.54
CA CYS A 347 7.06 -1.14 8.40
C CYS A 347 6.53 -2.47 8.90
N VAL A 348 5.54 -3.02 8.21
CA VAL A 348 4.99 -4.36 8.47
C VAL A 348 6.02 -5.49 8.31
N PHE A 349 7.14 -5.24 7.64
CA PHE A 349 8.27 -6.19 7.49
C PHE A 349 9.49 -5.82 8.34
N ALA A 350 9.40 -4.75 9.16
CA ALA A 350 10.48 -4.33 10.05
C ALA A 350 9.98 -4.34 11.49
N HIS A 351 9.95 -5.53 12.09
CA HIS A 351 9.53 -5.76 13.48
C HIS A 351 10.57 -5.25 14.49
N TYR A 352 10.77 -3.93 14.49
CA TYR A 352 11.65 -3.21 15.38
C TYR A 352 10.97 -1.93 15.86
N ALA A 353 10.80 -1.79 17.16
CA ALA A 353 10.17 -0.62 17.75
C ALA A 353 10.91 -0.12 19.00
N ASN A 354 10.61 1.13 19.37
CA ASN A 354 10.93 1.72 20.66
C ASN A 354 9.75 2.54 21.21
N ALA A 355 8.55 2.29 20.68
CA ALA A 355 7.30 2.89 21.11
C ALA A 355 6.19 1.83 21.09
N ASN A 356 5.36 1.81 22.12
CA ASN A 356 4.18 0.98 22.21
C ASN A 356 2.94 1.87 22.42
N ILE A 357 1.88 1.63 21.68
CA ILE A 357 0.67 2.47 21.66
C ILE A 357 -0.08 2.49 22.99
N ARG A 358 0.18 1.51 23.87
CA ARG A 358 -0.36 1.44 25.23
C ARG A 358 0.27 2.47 26.17
N GLU A 359 1.47 2.92 25.84
CA GLU A 359 2.31 3.74 26.71
C GLU A 359 2.50 5.17 26.18
N THR A 360 2.17 5.40 24.91
CA THR A 360 2.42 6.67 24.24
C THR A 360 1.30 7.06 23.29
N THR A 361 1.26 8.34 22.90
CA THR A 361 0.32 8.80 21.87
C THR A 361 0.84 8.42 20.48
N LEU A 362 -0.06 8.32 19.50
CA LEU A 362 0.32 8.06 18.11
C LEU A 362 1.30 9.12 17.57
N LEU A 363 1.11 10.39 17.95
CA LEU A 363 2.00 11.48 17.55
C LEU A 363 3.40 11.33 18.16
N ASP A 364 3.49 10.92 19.42
CA ASP A 364 4.77 10.69 20.07
C ASP A 364 5.46 9.45 19.50
N ALA A 365 4.72 8.40 19.16
CA ALA A 365 5.25 7.24 18.44
C ALA A 365 5.83 7.62 17.07
N LEU A 366 5.17 8.50 16.31
CA LEU A 366 5.66 9.06 15.04
C LEU A 366 6.93 9.91 15.18
N LYS A 367 7.23 10.35 16.40
CA LYS A 367 8.44 11.10 16.76
C LYS A 367 9.48 10.26 17.49
N SER A 368 9.20 8.98 17.70
CA SER A 368 10.13 8.06 18.33
C SER A 368 11.43 7.97 17.55
N PRO A 369 12.56 7.62 18.19
CA PRO A 369 13.85 7.64 17.52
C PRO A 369 13.89 6.81 16.23
N ILE A 370 13.18 5.66 16.16
CA ILE A 370 13.19 4.83 14.95
C ILE A 370 12.42 5.48 13.81
N PHE A 371 11.26 6.09 14.08
CA PHE A 371 10.52 6.85 13.07
C PHE A 371 11.29 8.08 12.58
N MET A 372 12.03 8.74 13.47
CA MET A 372 12.89 9.86 13.08
C MET A 372 14.08 9.41 12.23
N GLN A 373 14.65 8.22 12.46
CA GLN A 373 15.64 7.65 11.53
C GLN A 373 15.07 7.49 10.12
N TYR A 374 13.83 7.03 9.98
CA TYR A 374 13.15 6.96 8.67
C TYR A 374 12.91 8.36 8.09
N TYR A 375 12.35 9.28 8.87
CA TYR A 375 12.08 10.66 8.44
C TYR A 375 13.33 11.35 7.90
N GLU A 376 14.45 11.23 8.60
CA GLU A 376 15.70 11.92 8.28
C GLU A 376 16.47 11.28 7.15
N ARG A 377 16.46 9.94 7.04
CA ARG A 377 17.28 9.20 6.07
C ARG A 377 16.59 8.94 4.74
N GLN A 378 15.26 8.84 4.69
CA GLN A 378 14.53 8.60 3.43
C GLN A 378 14.71 9.73 2.39
N PRO A 379 14.86 9.38 1.10
CA PRO A 379 14.97 8.05 0.53
C PRO A 379 16.35 7.44 0.84
N PHE A 380 16.40 6.11 0.94
CA PHE A 380 17.61 5.38 1.30
C PHE A 380 18.59 5.19 0.13
N ASN A 381 18.13 5.43 -1.10
CA ASN A 381 18.91 5.34 -2.33
C ASN A 381 18.46 6.41 -3.33
N ASP A 382 19.37 6.91 -4.16
CA ASP A 382 19.05 7.85 -5.25
C ASP A 382 18.42 7.12 -6.46
N ASN A 383 18.72 5.83 -6.65
CA ASN A 383 18.03 4.95 -7.58
C ASN A 383 16.75 4.42 -6.90
N LEU A 384 15.58 4.93 -7.32
CA LEU A 384 14.31 4.62 -6.67
C LEU A 384 13.76 3.22 -7.01
N LEU A 385 14.48 2.42 -7.82
CA LEU A 385 14.27 0.96 -7.93
C LEU A 385 14.94 0.18 -6.80
N ARG A 386 15.63 0.88 -5.89
CA ARG A 386 16.24 0.34 -4.67
C ARG A 386 15.66 1.01 -3.40
N PRO A 387 14.33 1.04 -3.22
CA PRO A 387 13.72 1.87 -2.20
C PRO A 387 13.86 1.33 -0.77
N CYS A 388 13.99 0.01 -0.56
CA CYS A 388 13.81 -0.61 0.73
C CYS A 388 15.11 -0.67 1.54
N PRO A 389 15.09 -0.30 2.84
CA PRO A 389 16.25 -0.42 3.73
C PRO A 389 16.57 -1.88 4.13
N ILE A 390 15.74 -2.84 3.71
CA ILE A 390 15.92 -4.28 3.95
C ILE A 390 16.46 -4.99 2.70
N LEU A 391 15.76 -4.85 1.57
CA LEU A 391 16.02 -5.67 0.38
C LEU A 391 17.06 -5.11 -0.60
N GLU A 392 17.37 -3.80 -0.56
CA GLU A 392 18.27 -3.21 -1.57
C GLU A 392 19.40 -2.35 -1.01
N ASN A 393 19.36 -2.04 0.28
CA ASN A 393 20.33 -1.16 0.92
C ASN A 393 20.91 -1.87 2.15
N GLN A 394 22.05 -2.53 1.94
CA GLN A 394 22.72 -3.34 2.96
C GLN A 394 22.91 -2.54 4.26
N ASP A 395 22.56 -3.17 5.38
CA ASP A 395 22.72 -2.68 6.75
C ASP A 395 22.02 -1.36 7.11
N VAL A 396 21.34 -0.69 6.18
CA VAL A 396 20.64 0.57 6.46
C VAL A 396 19.58 0.39 7.54
N LEU A 397 18.77 -0.68 7.49
CA LEU A 397 17.84 -0.98 8.59
C LEU A 397 18.58 -1.23 9.91
N ALA A 398 19.63 -2.05 9.89
CA ALA A 398 20.38 -2.40 11.10
C ALA A 398 20.97 -1.16 11.79
N ASP A 399 21.61 -0.28 11.02
CA ASP A 399 22.18 0.97 11.51
C ASP A 399 21.10 1.89 12.09
N MET A 400 19.92 1.97 11.47
CA MET A 400 18.78 2.74 11.99
C MET A 400 18.27 2.16 13.32
N VAL A 401 18.11 0.85 13.41
CA VAL A 401 17.64 0.16 14.63
C VAL A 401 18.62 0.36 15.78
N GLU A 402 19.92 0.18 15.53
CA GLU A 402 21.00 0.37 16.52
C GLU A 402 21.07 1.83 16.98
N THR A 403 21.05 2.79 16.04
CA THR A 403 21.08 4.23 16.36
C THR A 403 19.85 4.65 17.17
N ALA A 404 18.68 4.11 16.84
CA ALA A 404 17.42 4.42 17.52
C ALA A 404 17.28 3.74 18.89
N GLY A 405 18.14 2.78 19.23
CA GLY A 405 17.94 1.90 20.38
C GLY A 405 16.64 1.10 20.30
N ALA A 406 16.18 0.78 19.09
CA ALA A 406 14.99 -0.04 18.89
C ALA A 406 15.31 -1.53 19.11
N HIS A 407 14.29 -2.32 19.44
CA HIS A 407 14.42 -3.74 19.73
C HIS A 407 13.46 -4.56 18.87
N SER A 408 13.79 -5.84 18.66
CA SER A 408 12.92 -6.78 17.95
C SER A 408 11.58 -6.94 18.65
N THR A 409 10.51 -6.78 17.90
CA THR A 409 9.11 -6.96 18.30
C THR A 409 8.48 -8.22 17.71
N ASP A 410 9.26 -9.02 16.98
CA ASP A 410 8.86 -10.35 16.54
C ASP A 410 8.34 -11.19 17.73
N LEU A 411 7.08 -11.63 17.60
CA LEU A 411 6.36 -12.31 18.69
C LEU A 411 6.75 -13.79 18.83
N GLN A 412 7.38 -14.39 17.81
CA GLN A 412 7.77 -15.79 17.83
C GLN A 412 9.21 -15.96 18.29
N ALA A 413 10.14 -15.27 17.63
CA ALA A 413 11.56 -15.38 17.92
C ALA A 413 12.28 -14.07 17.61
N LYS A 414 12.93 -13.49 18.64
CA LYS A 414 13.64 -12.22 18.49
C LYS A 414 14.78 -12.35 17.48
N GLU A 415 14.65 -11.65 16.37
CA GLU A 415 15.65 -11.57 15.32
C GLU A 415 16.34 -10.20 15.35
N SER A 416 17.68 -10.15 15.35
CA SER A 416 18.38 -8.88 15.24
C SER A 416 18.25 -8.28 13.83
N ALA A 417 18.22 -6.96 13.72
CA ALA A 417 18.15 -6.29 12.41
C ALA A 417 19.35 -6.63 11.50
N ARG A 418 20.53 -6.89 12.08
CA ARG A 418 21.71 -7.39 11.36
C ARG A 418 21.46 -8.77 10.75
N ASN A 419 20.82 -9.69 11.47
CA ASN A 419 20.51 -11.03 10.95
C ASN A 419 19.52 -10.96 9.78
N LEU A 420 18.47 -10.13 9.91
CA LEU A 420 17.53 -9.89 8.81
C LEU A 420 18.23 -9.30 7.58
N CYS A 421 19.09 -8.29 7.77
CA CYS A 421 19.86 -7.70 6.67
C CYS A 421 20.81 -8.72 6.01
N ALA A 422 21.44 -9.60 6.80
CA ALA A 422 22.35 -10.62 6.30
C ALA A 422 21.65 -11.65 5.39
N LYS A 423 20.38 -11.97 5.65
CA LYS A 423 19.57 -12.83 4.75
C LYS A 423 19.38 -12.20 3.36
N CYS A 424 19.47 -10.88 3.26
CA CYS A 424 19.18 -10.13 2.03
C CYS A 424 20.40 -9.88 1.14
N THR A 425 21.63 -10.12 1.62
CA THR A 425 22.87 -9.78 0.91
C THR A 425 22.91 -10.31 -0.52
N ARG A 426 22.60 -11.60 -0.74
CA ARG A 426 22.53 -12.19 -2.08
C ARG A 426 21.56 -11.43 -2.99
N SER A 427 20.36 -11.14 -2.51
CA SER A 427 19.33 -10.43 -3.30
C SER A 427 19.74 -9.00 -3.63
N ILE A 428 20.49 -8.33 -2.74
CA ILE A 428 21.03 -6.99 -2.97
C ILE A 428 22.07 -7.03 -4.09
N GLU A 429 23.05 -7.94 -3.99
CA GLU A 429 24.13 -8.12 -4.96
C GLU A 429 23.60 -8.49 -6.36
N GLU A 430 22.56 -9.33 -6.43
CA GLU A 430 21.92 -9.71 -7.70
C GLU A 430 21.09 -8.55 -8.31
N TRP A 431 20.36 -7.78 -7.48
CA TRP A 431 19.45 -6.74 -7.99
C TRP A 431 20.13 -5.43 -8.36
N GLU A 432 21.17 -5.03 -7.63
CA GLU A 432 21.88 -3.76 -7.85
C GLU A 432 22.28 -3.51 -9.32
N PRO A 433 22.98 -4.42 -10.02
CA PRO A 433 23.35 -4.19 -11.42
C PRO A 433 22.13 -4.14 -12.36
N VAL A 434 21.05 -4.88 -12.05
CA VAL A 434 19.81 -4.85 -12.84
C VAL A 434 19.08 -3.52 -12.67
N ALA A 435 18.95 -3.06 -11.43
CA ALA A 435 18.34 -1.77 -11.11
C ALA A 435 19.12 -0.62 -11.76
N GLU A 436 20.45 -0.64 -11.72
CA GLU A 436 21.28 0.39 -12.36
C GLU A 436 21.12 0.38 -13.88
N ARG A 437 21.11 -0.80 -14.50
CA ARG A 437 20.87 -0.93 -15.93
C ARG A 437 19.51 -0.36 -16.33
N ILE A 438 18.43 -0.71 -15.63
CA ILE A 438 17.09 -0.20 -15.92
C ILE A 438 17.03 1.32 -15.69
N TRP A 439 17.59 1.80 -14.57
CA TRP A 439 17.53 3.20 -14.17
C TRP A 439 18.20 4.13 -15.18
N THR A 440 19.33 3.70 -15.73
CA THR A 440 20.17 4.45 -16.67
C THR A 440 19.86 4.18 -18.15
N ASP A 441 18.92 3.29 -18.49
CA ASP A 441 18.60 2.94 -19.87
C ASP A 441 17.83 4.07 -20.58
N PRO A 442 18.41 4.75 -21.59
CA PRO A 442 17.71 5.81 -22.33
C PRO A 442 16.50 5.32 -23.13
N ALA A 443 16.37 4.01 -23.35
CA ALA A 443 15.20 3.42 -24.00
C ALA A 443 14.04 3.18 -23.02
N ASP A 444 14.25 3.28 -21.70
CA ASP A 444 13.18 3.11 -20.72
C ASP A 444 12.22 4.30 -20.73
N PRO A 445 10.89 4.09 -20.77
CA PRO A 445 9.91 5.18 -20.83
C PRO A 445 9.94 6.16 -19.65
N LEU A 446 10.60 5.83 -18.54
CA LEU A 446 10.74 6.72 -17.38
C LEU A 446 12.12 7.39 -17.29
N PHE A 447 13.04 7.13 -18.23
CA PHE A 447 14.39 7.70 -18.22
C PHE A 447 14.39 9.23 -18.02
N ASP A 448 13.63 9.96 -18.84
CA ASP A 448 13.54 11.43 -18.74
C ASP A 448 13.03 11.89 -17.37
N LYS A 449 12.06 11.16 -16.79
CA LYS A 449 11.50 11.51 -15.48
C LYS A 449 12.52 11.34 -14.36
N ARG A 450 13.43 10.37 -14.46
CA ARG A 450 14.45 10.06 -13.43
C ARG A 450 15.47 11.19 -13.23
N HIS A 451 15.56 12.11 -14.18
CA HIS A 451 16.35 13.34 -14.05
C HIS A 451 15.74 14.35 -13.07
N ASP A 452 14.44 14.28 -12.79
CA ASP A 452 13.80 15.15 -11.79
C ASP A 452 14.14 14.65 -10.36
N PRO A 453 14.97 15.38 -9.59
CA PRO A 453 15.33 14.99 -8.23
C PRO A 453 14.12 14.97 -7.28
N GLY A 454 13.03 15.66 -7.63
CA GLY A 454 11.76 15.68 -6.90
C GLY A 454 10.75 14.61 -7.33
N GLN A 455 11.10 13.70 -8.25
CA GLN A 455 10.17 12.67 -8.74
C GLN A 455 9.55 11.87 -7.58
N GLY A 456 8.21 11.84 -7.54
CA GLY A 456 7.43 11.09 -6.54
C GLY A 456 7.40 11.71 -5.13
N MET A 457 7.98 12.91 -4.94
CA MET A 457 7.99 13.62 -3.66
C MET A 457 6.78 14.55 -3.51
N ALA A 458 6.18 14.56 -2.32
CA ALA A 458 5.21 15.59 -1.95
C ALA A 458 5.92 16.92 -1.59
N GLU A 459 5.16 18.00 -1.45
CA GLU A 459 5.73 19.30 -1.10
C GLU A 459 6.41 19.26 0.29
N THR A 460 5.82 18.57 1.27
CA THR A 460 6.48 18.38 2.57
C THR A 460 7.77 17.57 2.49
N ASP A 461 7.89 16.63 1.53
CA ASP A 461 9.13 15.88 1.32
C ASP A 461 10.24 16.84 0.84
N LYS A 462 9.91 17.74 -0.09
CA LYS A 462 10.84 18.76 -0.62
C LYS A 462 11.23 19.78 0.44
N ASN A 463 10.26 20.31 1.20
CA ASN A 463 10.53 21.22 2.31
C ASN A 463 11.41 20.57 3.38
N LYS A 464 11.20 19.26 3.67
CA LYS A 464 12.06 18.50 4.58
C LYS A 464 13.50 18.45 4.06
N PHE A 465 13.69 18.18 2.77
CA PHE A 465 15.01 18.13 2.15
C PHE A 465 15.75 19.45 2.28
N ASP A 466 15.08 20.57 1.99
CA ASP A 466 15.66 21.90 2.15
C ASP A 466 16.09 22.16 3.59
N ARG A 467 15.27 21.77 4.58
CA ARG A 467 15.63 21.89 6.01
C ARG A 467 16.82 21.03 6.40
N LEU A 468 16.93 19.83 5.84
CA LEU A 468 18.04 18.90 6.12
C LEU A 468 19.29 19.20 5.26
N ASN A 469 19.22 20.20 4.38
CA ASN A 469 20.24 20.49 3.38
C ASN A 469 20.62 19.23 2.57
N ARG A 470 19.61 18.45 2.17
CA ARG A 470 19.73 17.23 1.37
C ARG A 470 19.09 17.42 0.01
N GLN A 471 19.70 16.85 -1.03
CA GLN A 471 19.10 16.74 -2.36
C GLN A 471 19.38 15.35 -2.92
N ARG A 472 18.43 14.79 -3.67
CA ARG A 472 18.64 13.56 -4.42
C ARG A 472 19.58 13.88 -5.58
N LYS A 473 20.54 13.01 -5.87
CA LYS A 473 21.38 13.19 -7.06
C LYS A 473 20.51 12.95 -8.32
N PRO A 474 20.50 13.89 -9.28
CA PRO A 474 19.89 13.63 -10.59
C PRO A 474 20.60 12.46 -11.28
N LEU A 475 19.89 11.80 -12.19
CA LEU A 475 20.54 10.90 -13.14
C LEU A 475 21.54 11.73 -13.96
N GLU A 476 22.83 11.37 -13.89
CA GLU A 476 23.85 12.01 -14.71
C GLU A 476 23.85 11.36 -16.11
N ASP A 477 23.89 12.20 -17.16
CA ASP A 477 24.09 11.74 -18.53
C ASP A 477 25.49 11.12 -18.67
N LYS A 478 25.60 9.81 -18.39
CA LYS A 478 26.84 9.04 -18.62
C LYS A 478 27.31 9.08 -20.09
N ALA A 479 26.46 9.56 -21.01
CA ALA A 479 26.81 9.80 -22.41
C ALA A 479 27.80 10.97 -22.64
N GLN A 480 28.04 11.86 -21.65
CA GLN A 480 28.96 12.99 -21.82
C GLN A 480 30.34 12.81 -21.19
N THR A 481 30.56 11.81 -20.33
CA THR A 481 31.83 11.67 -19.60
C THR A 481 32.83 10.68 -20.20
N GLY A 482 32.42 9.81 -21.12
CA GLY A 482 33.36 8.96 -21.88
C GLY A 482 34.23 8.02 -21.03
N GLU A 483 33.91 7.81 -19.75
CA GLU A 483 34.63 6.89 -18.89
C GLU A 483 33.93 5.52 -18.86
N PRO A 484 34.67 4.41 -19.13
CA PRO A 484 34.12 3.07 -19.05
C PRO A 484 33.85 2.69 -17.58
N ALA A 485 32.75 1.98 -17.36
CA ALA A 485 32.40 1.41 -16.05
C ALA A 485 33.53 0.52 -15.51
N ALA A 486 33.96 0.78 -14.27
CA ALA A 486 34.95 0.02 -13.53
C ALA A 486 34.29 -1.12 -12.73
#